data_AF-A0A967HHL7-F1
#
_entry.id   AF-A0A967HHL7-F1
#
_cell.length_a   1.000
_cell.length_b   1.000
_cell.length_c   1.000
_cell.angle_alpha   90.00
_cell.angle_beta   90.00
_cell.angle_gamma   90.00
#
_symmetry.space_group_name_H-M   'P 1'
#
loop_
_entity.id
_entity.type
_entity.pdbx_description
1 polymer ?
#
loop_
_entity_poly.entity_id
_entity_poly.type
_entity_poly.pdbx_seq_one_letter_code
_entity_poly.pdbx_strand_id
1 'polypeptide(L)' 'PTLLLSNTGDARVPITQSYEFYHALKDNGVEVEFVAYPLPGHFPADPVHQRDVYRRWIGWIADHFARSPTSSRD' A
#
# COMPACT_ATOMS: atom_id res chain seq x y z
N PRO A 1 -6.17 8.95 -0.30
CA PRO A 1 -4.81 8.39 -0.22
C PRO A 1 -4.87 6.87 -0.44
N THR A 2 -3.94 6.30 -1.19
CA THR A 2 -3.90 4.86 -1.51
C THR A 2 -2.48 4.30 -1.36
N LEU A 3 -2.33 3.19 -0.62
CA LEU A 3 -1.11 2.41 -0.59
C LEU A 3 -1.31 1.12 -1.40
N LEU A 4 -0.43 0.88 -2.37
CA LEU A 4 -0.36 -0.35 -3.15
C LEU A 4 0.84 -1.18 -2.70
N LEU A 5 0.62 -2.44 -2.35
CA LEU A 5 1.66 -3.40 -2.00
C LEU A 5 1.48 -4.63 -2.90
N SER A 6 2.51 -5.04 -3.64
CA SER A 6 2.40 -6.22 -4.52
C SER A 6 3.73 -6.94 -4.69
N ASN A 7 3.67 -8.27 -4.82
CA ASN A 7 4.80 -9.07 -5.23
C ASN A 7 4.91 -9.06 -6.76
N THR A 8 6.12 -8.88 -7.31
CA THR A 8 6.35 -8.87 -8.77
C THR A 8 6.14 -10.24 -9.40
N GLY A 9 6.28 -11.32 -8.62
CA GLY A 9 6.12 -12.70 -9.06
C GLY A 9 4.77 -13.33 -8.72
N ASP A 10 3.73 -12.52 -8.49
CA ASP A 10 2.37 -13.03 -8.28
C ASP A 10 1.72 -13.45 -9.61
N ALA A 11 1.55 -14.75 -9.79
CA ALA A 11 0.87 -15.31 -10.97
C ALA A 11 -0.67 -15.29 -10.88
N ARG A 12 -1.24 -15.07 -9.68
CA ARG A 12 -2.69 -15.02 -9.46
C ARG A 12 -3.24 -13.64 -9.79
N VAL A 13 -2.52 -12.60 -9.36
CA VAL A 13 -2.83 -11.19 -9.64
C VAL A 13 -1.56 -10.53 -10.19
N PRO A 14 -1.34 -10.58 -11.51
CA PRO A 14 -0.13 -10.04 -12.12
C PRO A 14 0.11 -8.57 -11.77
N ILE A 15 1.36 -8.22 -11.48
CA ILE A 15 1.75 -6.88 -11.04
C ILE A 15 1.39 -5.75 -12.04
N THR A 16 1.18 -6.09 -13.31
CA THR A 16 0.73 -5.13 -14.33
C THR A 16 -0.56 -4.43 -13.92
N GLN A 17 -1.49 -5.11 -13.22
CA GLN A 17 -2.71 -4.49 -12.71
C GLN A 17 -2.40 -3.39 -11.67
N SER A 18 -1.46 -3.64 -10.76
CA SER A 18 -1.02 -2.65 -9.77
C SER A 18 -0.29 -1.47 -10.43
N TYR A 19 0.51 -1.70 -11.48
CA TYR A 19 1.13 -0.63 -12.25
C TYR A 19 0.10 0.27 -12.94
N GLU A 20 -0.86 -0.33 -13.64
CA GLU A 20 -1.94 0.40 -14.31
C GLU A 20 -2.72 1.27 -13.31
N PHE A 21 -3.08 0.70 -12.15
CA PHE A 21 -3.82 1.44 -11.13
C PHE A 21 -2.98 2.54 -10.46
N TYR A 22 -1.70 2.30 -10.19
CA TYR A 22 -0.78 3.33 -9.70
C TYR A 22 -0.71 4.53 -10.64
N HIS A 23 -0.53 4.28 -11.95
CA HIS A 23 -0.48 5.34 -12.94
C HIS A 23 -1.82 6.08 -13.05
N ALA A 24 -2.94 5.36 -13.10
CA ALA A 24 -4.27 5.98 -13.12
C ALA A 24 -4.51 6.89 -11.91
N LEU A 25 -4.16 6.45 -10.69
CA LEU A 25 -4.28 7.26 -9.47
C LEU A 25 -3.39 8.51 -9.54
N LYS A 26 -2.14 8.34 -9.97
CA LYS A 26 -1.17 9.42 -10.09
C LYS A 26 -1.61 10.47 -11.12
N ASP A 27 -2.08 10.04 -12.28
CA ASP A 27 -2.55 10.92 -13.35
C ASP A 27 -3.81 11.70 -12.95
N ASN A 28 -4.61 11.17 -12.02
CA ASN A 28 -5.78 11.83 -11.44
C ASN A 28 -5.46 12.66 -10.19
N GLY A 29 -4.18 12.86 -9.85
CA GLY A 29 -3.76 13.66 -8.71
C GLY A 29 -4.11 13.05 -7.35
N VAL A 30 -4.39 11.75 -7.29
CA VAL A 30 -4.63 11.05 -6.03
C VAL A 30 -3.28 10.75 -5.37
N GLU A 31 -3.16 11.06 -4.08
CA GLU A 31 -2.01 10.65 -3.27
C GLU A 31 -1.90 9.11 -3.26
N VAL A 32 -0.79 8.61 -3.80
CA VAL A 32 -0.54 7.17 -3.95
C VAL A 32 0.92 6.81 -3.70
N GLU A 33 1.16 5.76 -2.91
CA GLU A 33 2.44 5.07 -2.78
C GLU A 33 2.32 3.66 -3.34
N PHE A 34 3.34 3.19 -4.08
CA PHE A 34 3.40 1.83 -4.58
C PHE A 34 4.73 1.16 -4.23
N VAL A 35 4.64 0.02 -3.55
CA VAL A 35 5.78 -0.85 -3.22
C VAL A 35 5.65 -2.18 -3.97
N ALA A 36 6.63 -2.44 -4.82
CA ALA A 36 6.79 -3.70 -5.54
C ALA A 36 7.89 -4.55 -4.88
N TYR A 37 7.52 -5.70 -4.32
CA TYR A 37 8.48 -6.64 -3.73
C TYR A 37 8.96 -7.62 -4.81
N PRO A 38 10.28 -7.77 -5.05
CA PRO A 38 10.82 -8.68 -6.05
C PRO A 38 10.78 -10.15 -5.58
N LEU A 39 9.59 -10.62 -5.19
CA LEU A 39 9.34 -11.91 -4.57
C LEU A 39 8.32 -12.73 -5.39
N PRO A 40 8.40 -14.07 -5.34
CA PRO A 40 7.38 -14.92 -5.94
C PRO A 40 6.11 -14.99 -5.08
N GLY A 41 5.02 -15.46 -5.70
CA GLY A 41 3.78 -15.77 -5.00
C GLY A 41 2.94 -14.55 -4.63
N HIS A 42 1.73 -14.81 -4.13
CA HIS A 42 0.72 -13.78 -3.86
C HIS A 42 1.03 -12.90 -2.64
N PHE A 43 1.71 -13.45 -1.64
CA PHE A 43 2.13 -12.75 -0.42
C PHE A 43 3.52 -13.23 -0.03
N PRO A 44 4.37 -12.38 0.60
CA PRO A 44 5.70 -12.81 1.02
C PRO A 44 5.67 -14.02 1.95
N ALA A 45 6.51 -15.02 1.70
CA ALA A 45 6.58 -16.23 2.52
C ALA A 45 7.53 -16.08 3.73
N ASP A 46 8.53 -15.21 3.62
CA ASP A 46 9.51 -15.00 4.68
C ASP A 46 9.06 -13.94 5.70
N PRO A 47 9.44 -14.10 6.99
CA PRO A 47 8.97 -13.20 8.05
C PRO A 47 9.51 -11.76 7.92
N VAL A 48 10.61 -11.54 7.21
CA VAL A 48 11.21 -10.20 7.08
C VAL A 48 10.32 -9.30 6.21
N HIS A 49 9.91 -9.81 5.05
CA HIS A 49 9.02 -9.07 4.15
C HIS A 49 7.58 -9.02 4.67
N GLN A 50 7.10 -10.07 5.34
CA GLN A 50 5.79 -10.00 6.01
C GLN A 50 5.75 -8.87 7.04
N ARG A 51 6.79 -8.76 7.88
CA ARG A 51 6.92 -7.66 8.83
C ARG A 51 6.95 -6.30 8.13
N ASP A 52 7.65 -6.18 7.01
CA ASP A 52 7.69 -4.91 6.26
C ASP A 52 6.32 -4.51 5.70
N VAL A 53 5.58 -5.47 5.13
CA VAL A 53 4.20 -5.27 4.67
C VAL A 53 3.32 -4.73 5.81
N TYR A 54 3.32 -5.40 6.97
CA TYR A 54 2.51 -4.96 8.11
C TYR A 54 2.94 -3.59 8.63
N ARG A 55 4.25 -3.33 8.72
CA ARG A 55 4.79 -2.03 9.16
C ARG A 55 4.32 -0.89 8.26
N ARG A 56 4.38 -1.06 6.93
CA ARG A 56 3.92 -0.06 5.96
C ARG A 56 2.42 0.14 6.00
N TRP A 57 1.67 -0.96 6.09
CA TRP A 57 0.22 -0.90 6.12
C TRP A 57 -0.29 -0.17 7.38
N ILE A 58 0.24 -0.51 8.55
CA ILE A 58 -0.11 0.15 9.82
C ILE A 58 0.35 1.61 9.81
N GLY A 59 1.57 1.89 9.32
CA GLY A 59 2.10 3.25 9.20
C GLY A 59 1.21 4.13 8.34
N TRP A 60 0.82 3.66 7.15
CA TRP A 60 -0.10 4.38 6.26
C TRP A 60 -1.44 4.66 6.92
N ILE A 61 -2.02 3.68 7.62
CA ILE A 61 -3.26 3.90 8.37
C ILE A 61 -3.04 4.97 9.44
N ALA A 62 -1.97 4.88 10.24
CA ALA A 62 -1.69 5.86 11.28
C ALA A 62 -1.56 7.28 10.71
N ASP A 63 -0.82 7.44 9.63
CA ASP A 63 -0.56 8.75 9.01
C ASP A 63 -1.82 9.38 8.40
N HIS A 64 -2.75 8.56 7.88
CA HIS A 64 -3.94 9.05 7.16
C HIS A 64 -5.26 8.96 7.94
N PHE A 65 -5.35 8.17 9.00
CA PHE A 65 -6.53 8.07 9.87
C PHE A 65 -6.37 8.82 11.20
N ALA A 66 -5.16 9.19 11.61
CA ALA A 66 -4.97 9.95 12.85
C ALA A 66 -5.22 11.46 12.68
N ARG A 67 -6.49 11.86 12.46
CA ARG A 67 -7.04 13.12 13.01
C ARG A 67 -8.57 13.21 12.88
N SER A 68 -9.24 13.17 14.03
CA SER A 68 -10.21 14.21 14.39
C SER A 68 -9.70 14.85 15.68
N PRO A 69 -9.22 16.11 15.66
CA PRO A 69 -9.12 16.89 16.89
C PRO A 69 -10.55 17.15 17.39
N THR A 70 -10.79 16.77 18.63
CA THR A 70 -11.90 17.16 19.51
C THR A 70 -12.58 18.45 19.09
N SER A 71 -13.90 18.44 18.86
CA SER A 71 -14.66 19.68 18.95
C SER A 71 -14.67 20.10 20.42
N SER A 72 -13.79 21.04 20.76
CA SER A 72 -13.98 21.88 21.94
C SER A 72 -15.32 22.59 21.77
N ARG A 73 -16.32 22.17 22.52
CA ARG A 73 -17.50 22.98 22.78
C ARG A 73 -17.25 23.72 24.08
N ASP A 74 -16.86 24.98 23.95
CA ASP A 74 -17.23 26.02 24.93
C ASP A 74 -18.75 26.23 24.89
#